data_AF-A0A918F9F7-F1
#
_entry.id   AF-A0A918F9F7-F1
#
_cell.length_a   1.000
_cell.length_b   1.000
_cell.length_c   1.000
_cell.angle_alpha   90.00
_cell.angle_beta   90.00
_cell.angle_gamma   90.00
#
_symmetry.space_group_name_H-M   'P 1'
#
loop_
_entity.id
_entity.type
_entity.pdbx_description
1 polymer ?
#
loop_
_entity_poly.entity_id
_entity_poly.type
_entity_poly.pdbx_seq_one_letter_code
_entity_poly.pdbx_strand_id
1 'polypeptide(L)' 'MLDRVWRFLKDPDSPPTNNAAERSLRTVVMARKVSQCSKHEVGAQTYMRIKSTVETARLRGQDPVAVLTGLMR' A
#
# COMPACT_ATOMS: atom_id res chain seq x y z
N MET A 1 -8.20 -2.27 18.96
CA MET A 1 -8.45 -2.00 17.51
C MET A 1 -9.05 -0.62 17.29
N LEU A 2 -10.05 -0.20 18.09
CA LEU A 2 -10.66 1.14 18.03
C LEU A 2 -9.74 2.29 18.43
N ASP A 3 -8.68 2.05 19.23
CA ASP A 3 -7.78 3.13 19.69
C ASP A 3 -7.10 3.92 18.57
N ARG A 4 -6.88 3.29 17.40
CA ARG A 4 -6.30 3.97 16.24
C ARG A 4 -7.27 4.92 15.56
N VAL A 5 -8.57 4.66 15.65
CA VAL A 5 -9.62 5.52 15.07
C VAL A 5 -9.63 6.86 15.81
N TRP A 6 -9.43 6.85 17.12
CA TRP A 6 -9.43 8.03 17.98
C TRP A 6 -8.07 8.71 18.13
N ARG A 7 -7.05 8.30 17.34
CA ARG A 7 -5.68 8.81 17.52
C ARG A 7 -5.58 10.33 17.35
N PHE A 8 -6.38 10.91 16.46
CA PHE A 8 -6.44 12.36 16.25
C PHE A 8 -6.89 13.16 17.50
N LEU A 9 -7.53 12.51 18.49
CA LEU A 9 -7.86 13.14 19.77
C LEU A 9 -6.65 13.26 20.71
N LYS A 10 -5.61 12.46 20.48
CA LYS A 10 -4.39 12.41 21.31
C LYS A 10 -3.17 13.03 20.62
N ASP A 11 -3.22 13.13 19.29
CA ASP A 11 -2.12 13.54 18.43
C ASP A 11 -2.64 14.58 17.42
N PRO A 12 -2.42 15.88 17.67
CA PRO A 12 -2.93 16.96 16.83
C PRO A 12 -2.40 16.92 15.39
N ASP A 13 -1.22 16.32 15.16
CA ASP A 13 -0.63 16.20 13.83
C ASP A 13 -1.28 15.08 13.00
N SER A 14 -2.03 14.18 13.66
CA SER A 14 -2.78 13.13 12.99
C SER A 14 -4.13 13.69 12.48
N PRO A 15 -4.39 13.73 11.16
CA PRO A 15 -5.64 14.24 10.65
C PRO A 15 -6.83 13.34 11.06
N PRO A 16 -8.04 13.90 11.29
CA PRO A 16 -9.25 13.15 11.63
C PRO A 16 -9.89 12.48 10.40
N THR A 17 -9.08 12.00 9.45
CA THR A 17 -9.55 11.40 8.18
C THR A 17 -8.71 10.18 7.80
N ASN A 18 -9.30 9.24 7.07
CA ASN A 18 -8.60 8.08 6.51
C ASN A 18 -8.00 8.36 5.10
N ASN A 19 -8.05 9.60 4.61
CA ASN A 19 -7.72 9.98 3.23
C ASN A 19 -6.33 9.48 2.77
N ALA A 20 -5.35 9.46 3.68
CA ALA A 20 -4.02 8.94 3.38
C ALA A 20 -4.06 7.45 3.03
N ALA A 21 -4.80 6.65 3.79
CA ALA A 21 -4.98 5.21 3.56
C ALA A 21 -5.83 4.95 2.30
N GLU A 22 -6.90 5.70 2.07
CA GLU A 22 -7.71 5.53 0.86
C GLU A 22 -6.93 5.88 -0.41
N ARG A 23 -6.12 6.95 -0.38
CA ARG A 23 -5.26 7.31 -1.52
C ARG A 23 -4.24 6.22 -1.84
N SER A 24 -3.61 5.62 -0.83
CA SER A 24 -2.63 4.55 -1.07
C SER A 24 -3.30 3.30 -1.66
N LEU A 25 -4.50 2.95 -1.18
CA LEU A 25 -5.27 1.81 -1.69
C LEU A 25 -5.87 2.02 -3.08
N ARG A 26 -6.16 3.27 -3.48
CA ARG A 26 -6.82 3.57 -4.76
C ARG A 26 -6.11 2.94 -5.96
N THR A 27 -4.78 2.99 -5.99
CA THR A 27 -3.99 2.40 -7.09
C THR A 27 -4.18 0.89 -7.18
N VAL A 28 -4.29 0.20 -6.04
CA VAL A 28 -4.51 -1.25 -5.97
C VAL A 28 -5.89 -1.61 -6.48
N VAL A 29 -6.92 -0.86 -6.05
CA VAL A 29 -8.31 -1.06 -6.48
C VAL A 29 -8.48 -0.79 -7.97
N MET A 30 -7.88 0.28 -8.50
CA MET A 30 -7.89 0.59 -9.92
C MET A 30 -7.23 -0.52 -10.74
N ALA A 31 -6.03 -0.96 -10.37
CA ALA A 31 -5.33 -2.06 -11.04
C ALA A 31 -6.19 -3.33 -11.09
N ARG A 32 -6.80 -3.70 -9.96
CA ARG A 32 -7.72 -4.84 -9.89
C ARG A 32 -8.90 -4.68 -10.84
N LYS A 33 -9.47 -3.47 -10.93
CA LYS A 33 -10.62 -3.18 -11.80
C LYS A 33 -10.25 -3.29 -13.29
N VAL A 34 -9.14 -2.68 -13.71
CA VAL A 34 -8.73 -2.66 -15.13
C VAL A 34 -8.19 -4.01 -15.61
N SER A 35 -7.61 -4.82 -14.72
CA SER A 35 -7.07 -6.14 -15.06
C SER A 35 -8.08 -7.29 -14.90
N GLN A 36 -9.38 -6.99 -14.72
CA GLN A 36 -10.43 -7.99 -14.48
C GLN A 36 -10.16 -8.91 -13.26
N CYS A 37 -9.58 -8.36 -12.20
CA CYS A 37 -9.14 -9.08 -11.00
C CYS A 37 -8.08 -10.17 -11.25
N SER A 38 -7.51 -10.69 -10.16
CA SER A 38 -6.66 -11.87 -10.23
C SER A 38 -7.51 -13.12 -10.42
N LYS A 39 -7.15 -13.96 -11.39
CA LYS A 39 -7.85 -15.25 -11.66
C LYS A 39 -7.41 -16.38 -10.72
N HIS A 40 -6.28 -16.19 -10.02
CA HIS A 40 -5.70 -17.18 -9.11
C HIS A 40 -5.15 -16.48 -7.86
N GLU A 41 -5.26 -17.15 -6.72
CA GLU A 41 -4.79 -16.67 -5.42
C GLU A 41 -3.29 -16.36 -5.43
N VAL A 42 -2.48 -17.23 -6.05
CA VAL A 42 -1.03 -17.03 -6.20
C VAL A 42 -0.71 -15.72 -6.93
N GLY A 43 -1.47 -15.40 -7.99
CA GLY A 43 -1.32 -14.16 -8.73
C GLY A 43 -1.71 -12.93 -7.89
N ALA A 44 -2.78 -13.04 -7.10
CA ALA A 44 -3.21 -11.98 -6.18
C ALA A 44 -2.13 -11.70 -5.13
N GLN A 45 -1.60 -12.75 -4.50
CA GLN A 45 -0.55 -12.62 -3.49
C GLN A 45 0.75 -12.06 -4.08
N THR A 46 1.14 -12.51 -5.27
CA THR A 46 2.33 -12.01 -5.96
C THR A 46 2.22 -10.51 -6.23
N TYR A 47 1.08 -10.08 -6.80
CA TYR A 47 0.80 -8.66 -7.04
C TYR A 47 0.83 -7.85 -5.72
N MET A 48 0.18 -8.34 -4.67
CA MET A 48 0.13 -7.66 -3.37
C MET A 48 1.52 -7.53 -2.73
N ARG A 49 2.38 -8.55 -2.83
CA ARG A 49 3.76 -8.50 -2.32
C ARG A 49 4.58 -7.44 -3.04
N ILE A 50 4.59 -7.47 -4.38
CA ILE A 50 5.32 -6.48 -5.19
C ILE A 50 4.83 -5.07 -4.88
N LYS A 51 3.50 -4.87 -4.88
CA LYS A 51 2.89 -3.56 -4.66
C LYS A 51 3.21 -3.02 -3.25
N SER A 52 3.12 -3.87 -2.23
CA SER A 52 3.47 -3.50 -0.84
C SER A 52 4.93 -3.06 -0.72
N THR A 53 5.86 -3.82 -1.31
CA THR A 53 7.28 -3.47 -1.33
C THR A 53 7.53 -2.14 -2.04
N VAL A 54 6.89 -1.91 -3.19
CA VAL A 54 7.01 -0.66 -3.95
C VAL A 54 6.48 0.54 -3.17
N GLU A 55 5.31 0.44 -2.54
CA GLU A 55 4.77 1.55 -1.73
C GLU A 55 5.63 1.82 -0.50
N THR A 56 6.17 0.78 0.12
CA THR A 56 7.10 0.93 1.25
C THR A 56 8.38 1.63 0.84
N ALA A 57 8.96 1.28 -0.32
CA ALA A 57 10.14 1.95 -0.86
C ALA A 57 9.87 3.45 -1.11
N ARG A 58 8.73 3.78 -1.72
CA ARG A 58 8.30 5.17 -1.95
C ARG A 58 8.15 5.96 -0.66
N LEU A 59 7.49 5.39 0.36
CA LEU A 59 7.33 6.03 1.67
C LEU A 59 8.67 6.29 2.37
N ARG A 60 9.70 5.49 2.06
CA ARG A 60 11.06 5.65 2.59
C ARG A 60 11.98 6.51 1.71
N GLY A 61 11.47 7.08 0.61
CA GLY A 61 12.28 7.86 -0.32
C GLY A 61 13.32 7.04 -1.10
N GLN A 62 13.09 5.74 -1.26
CA GLN A 62 13.97 4.82 -1.98
C GLN A 62 13.49 4.61 -3.42
N ASP A 63 14.41 4.33 -4.34
CA ASP A 63 14.06 3.86 -5.69
C ASP A 63 13.41 2.46 -5.60
N PRO A 64 12.13 2.31 -5.99
CA PRO A 64 11.46 1.02 -5.93
C PRO A 64 12.08 -0.04 -6.85
N VAL A 65 12.70 0.37 -7.97
CA VAL A 65 13.33 -0.57 -8.90
C VAL A 65 14.59 -1.15 -8.25
N ALA A 66 15.48 -0.30 -7.74
CA ALA A 66 16.65 -0.75 -6.98
C ALA A 66 16.29 -1.67 -5.80
N VAL A 67 15.21 -1.36 -5.05
CA VAL A 67 14.73 -2.21 -3.96
C VAL A 67 14.30 -3.58 -4.48
N LEU A 68 13.47 -3.65 -5.53
CA LEU A 68 12.99 -4.92 -6.09
C LEU A 68 14.13 -5.75 -6.67
N THR A 69 15.03 -5.16 -7.46
CA THR A 69 16.18 -5.86 -8.02
C THR A 69 17.13 -6.35 -6.93
N GLY A 70 17.25 -5.61 -5.83
CA GLY A 70 18.05 -6.02 -4.67
C GLY A 70 17.57 -7.30 -3.98
N LEU A 71 16.28 -7.65 -4.13
CA LEU A 71 15.66 -8.86 -3.57
C LEU A 71 15.83 -10.10 -4.45
N MET A 72 16.30 -9.96 -5.69
CA MET A 72 16.48 -11.06 -6.65
C MET A 72 17.83 -11.79 -6.49
N ARG A 73 18.53 -11.57 -5.38
CA ARG A 73 19.84 -12.17 -5.08
C ARG A 73 19.70 -13.48 -4.32
#